data_AF-A0A4T0WXK2-F1
#
_entry.id   AF-A0A4T0WXK2-F1
#
_cell.length_a   1.000
_cell.length_b   1.000
_cell.length_c   1.000
_cell.angle_alpha   90.00
_cell.angle_beta   90.00
_cell.angle_gamma   90.00
#
_symmetry.space_group_name_H-M   'P 1'
#
loop_
_entity.id
_entity.type
_entity.pdbx_description
1 polymer ?
#
loop_
_entity_poly.entity_id
_entity_poly.type
_entity_poly.pdbx_seq_one_letter_code
_entity_poly.pdbx_strand_id
1 'polypeptide(L)'
;MSLSADAQENDLFILEKKQRILSLLKHLNSEHLRPIIAKESSKQQPVALTLAKQHIERQVEELSSVDNFLNTVENELKFYKQLDIYMEPLLTSMSTSESINNTTNLSKAHELLSRINQLKIKSRSLSSYIKLIVNKYLFDVEFSHIFNHLDDAGLKSRKQRFLKLLETLLNNNILSTSTDRKYVTLQSLDDPLVRFLIINKIVTVIPPNKIVLKDLSFNL
;
A
#
# COMPACT_ATOMS: atom_id res chain seq x y z
N MET A 1 67.04 41.35 55.78
CA MET A 1 65.72 40.96 56.34
C MET A 1 64.93 40.27 55.24
N SER A 2 64.09 39.27 55.58
CA SER A 2 63.23 38.45 54.70
C SER A 2 63.85 37.25 53.93
N LEU A 3 64.58 36.36 54.62
CA LEU A 3 64.88 35.01 54.09
C LEU A 3 64.50 33.87 55.06
N SER A 4 63.98 34.16 56.26
CA SER A 4 63.74 33.15 57.29
C SER A 4 62.28 32.72 57.49
N ALA A 5 61.30 33.42 56.92
CA ALA A 5 59.88 33.06 57.07
C ALA A 5 59.47 31.97 56.06
N ASP A 6 59.80 32.16 54.78
CA ASP A 6 59.44 31.24 53.70
C ASP A 6 60.18 29.89 53.77
N ALA A 7 61.37 29.87 54.37
CA ALA A 7 62.11 28.62 54.62
C ALA A 7 61.50 27.80 55.78
N GLN A 8 61.00 28.48 56.82
CA GLN A 8 60.34 27.82 57.95
C GLN A 8 58.96 27.25 57.57
N GLU A 9 58.23 27.92 56.68
CA GLU A 9 56.93 27.45 56.20
C GLU A 9 57.06 26.21 55.29
N ASN A 10 58.09 26.17 54.43
CA ASN A 10 58.43 24.99 53.64
C ASN A 10 58.87 23.80 54.50
N ASP A 11 59.66 24.04 55.55
CA ASP A 11 60.10 22.97 56.45
C ASP A 11 58.94 22.40 57.28
N LEU A 12 57.97 23.24 57.69
CA LEU A 12 56.74 22.81 58.37
C LEU A 12 55.87 21.94 57.47
N PHE A 13 55.69 22.33 56.20
CA PHE A 13 54.93 21.57 55.21
C PHE A 13 55.56 20.21 54.90
N ILE A 14 56.89 20.15 54.83
CA ILE A 14 57.63 18.89 54.66
C ILE A 14 57.46 17.99 55.89
N LEU A 15 57.41 18.56 57.11
CA LEU A 15 57.22 17.82 58.35
C LEU A 15 55.81 17.18 58.44
N GLU A 16 54.76 17.92 58.09
CA GLU A 16 53.38 17.41 58.08
C GLU A 16 53.20 16.28 57.07
N LYS A 17 53.76 16.43 55.85
CA LYS A 17 53.76 15.36 54.85
C LYS A 17 54.47 14.11 55.35
N LYS A 18 55.61 14.26 56.03
CA LYS A 18 56.34 13.12 56.62
C LYS A 18 55.53 12.45 57.73
N GLN A 19 54.85 13.20 58.60
CA GLN A 19 53.99 12.64 59.63
C GLN A 19 52.79 11.88 59.06
N ARG A 20 52.17 12.40 57.98
CA ARG A 20 51.09 11.71 57.28
C ARG A 20 51.53 10.43 56.59
N ILE A 21 52.72 10.44 55.98
CA ILE A 21 53.31 9.23 55.39
C ILE A 21 53.63 8.20 56.49
N LEU A 22 54.15 8.65 57.64
CA LEU A 22 54.42 7.77 58.78
C LEU A 22 53.15 7.17 59.39
N SER A 23 52.03 7.90 59.46
CA SER A 23 50.77 7.36 59.98
C SER A 23 50.15 6.35 59.02
N LEU A 24 50.23 6.57 57.71
CA LEU A 24 49.80 5.60 56.68
C LEU A 24 50.66 4.35 56.71
N LEU A 25 51.99 4.49 56.80
CA LEU A 25 52.91 3.37 56.94
C LEU A 25 52.66 2.61 58.25
N LYS A 26 52.35 3.32 59.34
CA LYS A 26 51.97 2.68 60.61
C LYS A 26 50.66 1.91 60.49
N HIS A 27 49.66 2.43 59.77
CA HIS A 27 48.40 1.70 59.51
C HIS A 27 48.64 0.44 58.69
N LEU A 28 49.37 0.55 57.57
CA LEU A 28 49.74 -0.59 56.72
C LEU A 28 50.57 -1.64 57.47
N ASN A 29 51.44 -1.21 58.39
CA ASN A 29 52.25 -2.11 59.20
C ASN A 29 51.48 -2.67 60.43
N SER A 30 50.35 -2.05 60.81
CA SER A 30 49.51 -2.51 61.92
C SER A 30 48.37 -3.43 61.49
N GLU A 31 48.02 -3.47 60.21
CA GLU A 31 47.06 -4.44 59.68
C GLU A 31 47.73 -5.80 59.46
N HIS A 32 47.96 -6.50 60.56
CA HIS A 32 47.92 -7.96 60.55
C HIS A 32 46.50 -8.36 60.95
N LEU A 33 45.60 -8.45 59.98
CA LEU A 33 44.38 -9.25 60.12
C LEU A 33 44.83 -10.71 60.28
N ARG A 34 45.21 -11.08 61.50
CA ARG A 34 45.51 -12.48 61.83
C ARG A 34 44.22 -13.26 61.61
N PRO A 35 44.23 -14.34 60.81
CA PRO A 35 43.08 -15.20 60.72
C PRO A 35 42.80 -15.72 62.13
N ILE A 36 41.58 -15.50 62.63
CA ILE A 36 41.12 -16.09 63.87
C ILE A 36 41.08 -17.60 63.61
N ILE A 37 42.15 -18.31 64.00
CA ILE A 37 42.11 -19.75 64.16
C ILE A 37 41.37 -19.99 65.48
N ALA A 38 40.04 -19.94 65.43
CA ALA A 38 39.21 -20.38 66.53
C ALA A 38 39.33 -21.90 66.63
N LYS A 39 39.96 -22.37 67.72
CA LYS A 39 39.90 -23.77 68.14
C LYS A 39 38.44 -24.12 68.45
N GLU A 40 38.00 -25.24 67.90
CA GLU A 40 36.86 -26.07 68.33
C GLU A 40 35.51 -25.36 68.50
N SER A 41 34.72 -25.32 67.43
CA SER A 41 33.32 -25.74 67.48
C SER A 41 32.77 -26.05 66.07
N SER A 42 31.97 -27.10 66.01
CA SER A 42 31.31 -27.64 64.83
C SER A 42 30.50 -26.62 64.02
N LYS A 43 30.58 -26.72 62.67
CA LYS A 43 29.70 -26.14 61.62
C LYS A 43 30.09 -24.81 60.95
N GLN A 44 31.32 -24.31 61.02
CA GLN A 44 31.74 -23.16 60.20
C GLN A 44 32.92 -23.53 59.29
N GLN A 45 32.67 -23.51 57.98
CA GLN A 45 33.73 -23.66 56.97
C GLN A 45 34.73 -22.49 57.07
N PRO A 46 36.03 -22.73 56.82
CA PRO A 46 37.04 -21.68 56.91
C PRO A 46 36.72 -20.55 55.92
N VAL A 47 36.71 -19.30 56.40
CA VAL A 47 36.33 -18.09 55.62
C VAL A 47 37.09 -17.99 54.29
N ALA A 48 38.35 -18.40 54.24
CA ALA A 48 39.15 -18.43 53.02
C ALA A 48 38.59 -19.39 51.96
N LEU A 49 38.04 -20.53 52.36
CA LEU A 49 37.45 -21.51 51.46
C LEU A 49 36.07 -21.05 50.97
N THR A 50 35.32 -20.34 51.80
CA THR A 50 34.05 -19.70 51.40
C THR A 50 34.28 -18.57 50.39
N LEU A 51 35.30 -17.72 50.60
CA LEU A 51 35.66 -16.66 49.66
C LEU A 51 36.20 -17.21 48.33
N ALA A 52 37.05 -18.24 48.37
CA ALA A 52 37.54 -18.91 47.17
C ALA A 52 36.39 -19.57 46.40
N LYS A 53 35.46 -20.23 47.09
CA LYS A 53 34.28 -20.83 46.49
C LYS A 53 33.38 -19.78 45.84
N GLN A 54 33.10 -18.67 46.53
CA GLN A 54 32.33 -17.55 45.96
C GLN A 54 33.02 -16.91 44.75
N HIS A 55 34.35 -16.79 44.77
CA HIS A 55 35.10 -16.27 43.63
C HIS A 55 35.03 -17.22 42.43
N ILE A 56 35.16 -18.52 42.66
CA ILE A 56 35.05 -19.54 41.60
C ILE A 56 33.62 -19.60 41.05
N GLU A 57 32.60 -19.60 41.92
CA GLU A 57 31.20 -19.58 41.51
C GLU A 57 30.89 -18.35 40.65
N ARG A 58 31.39 -17.17 41.05
CA ARG A 58 31.24 -15.92 40.28
C ARG A 58 31.94 -15.99 38.92
N GLN A 59 33.16 -16.54 38.86
CA GLN A 59 33.87 -16.72 37.59
C GLN A 59 33.18 -17.72 36.67
N VAL A 60 32.60 -18.80 37.21
CA VAL A 60 31.83 -19.78 36.44
C VAL A 60 30.53 -19.18 35.92
N GLU A 61 29.85 -18.36 36.73
CA GLU A 61 28.67 -17.60 36.29
C GLU A 61 29.01 -16.61 35.17
N GLU A 62 30.11 -15.86 35.29
CA GLU A 62 30.59 -14.95 34.25
C GLU A 62 30.90 -15.70 32.94
N LEU A 63 31.62 -16.83 33.00
CA LEU A 63 31.91 -17.64 31.82
C LEU A 63 30.63 -18.20 31.17
N SER A 64 29.66 -18.66 31.97
CA SER A 64 28.37 -19.14 31.46
C SER A 64 27.57 -18.04 30.75
N SER A 65 27.68 -16.79 31.22
CA SER A 65 27.04 -15.64 30.58
C SER A 65 27.68 -15.29 29.23
N VAL A 66 28.99 -15.46 29.11
CA VAL A 66 29.75 -15.25 27.87
C VAL A 66 29.43 -16.33 26.84
N ASP A 67 29.32 -17.59 27.25
CA ASP A 67 28.93 -18.69 26.36
C ASP A 67 27.48 -18.50 25.84
N ASN A 68 26.58 -18.04 26.70
CA ASN A 68 25.22 -17.68 26.28
C ASN A 68 25.21 -16.53 25.26
N PHE A 69 26.03 -15.51 25.46
CA PHE A 69 26.17 -14.40 24.52
C PHE A 69 26.72 -14.88 23.17
N LEU A 70 27.77 -15.71 23.17
CA LEU A 70 28.34 -16.32 21.96
C LEU A 70 27.31 -17.14 21.17
N ASN A 71 26.52 -17.96 21.85
CA ASN A 71 25.45 -18.73 21.22
C ASN A 71 24.38 -17.83 20.60
N THR A 72 24.05 -16.72 21.26
CA THR A 72 23.10 -15.72 20.72
C THR A 72 23.64 -15.10 19.44
N VAL A 73 24.90 -14.65 19.45
CA VAL A 73 25.57 -14.05 18.28
C VAL A 73 25.71 -15.04 17.14
N GLU A 74 26.03 -16.31 17.43
CA GLU A 74 26.13 -17.35 16.39
C GLU A 74 24.77 -17.64 15.74
N ASN A 75 23.69 -17.65 16.53
CA ASN A 75 22.33 -17.82 16.03
C ASN A 75 21.87 -16.62 15.19
N GLU A 76 22.17 -15.40 15.62
CA GLU A 76 21.90 -14.20 14.82
C GLU A 76 22.69 -14.21 13.51
N LEU A 77 23.96 -14.60 13.52
CA LEU A 77 24.78 -14.68 12.32
C LEU A 77 24.27 -15.75 11.34
N LYS A 78 23.77 -16.88 11.85
CA LYS A 78 23.08 -17.90 11.02
C LYS A 78 21.80 -17.34 10.40
N PHE A 79 21.02 -16.56 11.17
CA PHE A 79 19.81 -15.91 10.67
C PHE A 79 20.12 -14.90 9.55
N TYR A 80 21.12 -14.02 9.74
CA TYR A 80 21.50 -13.05 8.71
C TYR A 80 22.03 -13.72 7.44
N LYS A 81 22.83 -14.79 7.57
CA LYS A 81 23.28 -15.58 6.40
C LYS A 81 22.13 -16.23 5.64
N GLN A 82 21.13 -16.74 6.33
CA GLN A 82 19.93 -17.26 5.67
C GLN A 82 19.14 -16.14 4.99
N LEU A 83 19.01 -14.98 5.63
CA LEU A 83 18.32 -13.83 5.06
C LEU A 83 18.99 -13.34 3.78
N ASP A 84 20.32 -13.28 3.72
CA ASP A 84 21.06 -12.93 2.49
C ASP A 84 20.78 -13.91 1.34
N ILE A 85 20.74 -15.22 1.63
CA ILE A 85 20.41 -16.25 0.64
C ILE A 85 19.00 -16.06 0.06
N TYR A 86 18.06 -15.51 0.83
CA TYR A 86 16.70 -15.22 0.34
C TYR A 86 16.58 -13.86 -0.35
N MET A 87 17.39 -12.87 0.05
CA MET A 87 17.34 -11.52 -0.50
C MET A 87 17.96 -11.43 -1.89
N GLU A 88 19.06 -12.14 -2.15
CA GLU A 88 19.75 -12.09 -3.44
C GLU A 88 18.87 -12.57 -4.61
N PRO A 89 18.18 -13.74 -4.53
CA PRO A 89 17.22 -14.18 -5.55
C PRO A 89 16.05 -13.20 -5.72
N LEU A 90 15.55 -12.65 -4.62
CA LEU A 90 14.43 -11.71 -4.64
C LEU A 90 14.80 -10.42 -5.39
N LEU A 91 15.98 -9.86 -5.14
CA LEU A 91 16.49 -8.67 -5.83
C LEU A 91 16.73 -8.93 -7.33
N THR A 92 17.26 -10.11 -7.68
CA THR A 92 17.37 -10.51 -9.09
C THR A 92 16.01 -10.72 -9.76
N SER A 93 15.00 -11.20 -9.02
CA SER A 93 13.64 -11.35 -9.54
C SER A 93 12.93 -10.00 -9.72
N MET A 94 13.18 -9.02 -8.85
CA MET A 94 12.63 -7.66 -8.99
C MET A 94 13.23 -6.93 -10.19
N SER A 95 14.55 -6.95 -10.35
CA SER A 95 15.23 -6.30 -11.47
C SER A 95 14.83 -6.89 -12.84
N THR A 96 14.60 -8.20 -12.91
CA THR A 96 14.09 -8.86 -14.12
C THR A 96 12.60 -8.58 -14.37
N SER A 97 11.78 -8.56 -13.32
CA SER A 97 10.34 -8.27 -13.44
C SER A 97 10.04 -6.80 -13.75
N GLU A 98 10.85 -5.83 -13.31
CA GLU A 98 10.70 -4.42 -13.71
C GLU A 98 10.93 -4.22 -15.22
N SER A 99 11.90 -4.90 -15.81
CA SER A 99 12.18 -4.86 -17.26
C SER A 99 11.06 -5.50 -18.09
N ILE A 100 10.50 -6.62 -17.63
CA ILE A 100 9.42 -7.35 -18.31
C ILE A 100 8.06 -6.67 -18.10
N ASN A 101 7.81 -6.07 -16.93
CA ASN A 101 6.56 -5.37 -16.63
C ASN A 101 6.46 -4.03 -17.37
N ASN A 102 7.56 -3.30 -17.57
CA ASN A 102 7.54 -2.04 -18.32
C ASN A 102 7.21 -2.25 -19.81
N THR A 103 7.67 -3.35 -20.42
CA THR A 103 7.35 -3.67 -21.82
C THR A 103 5.93 -4.23 -21.97
N THR A 104 5.48 -5.10 -21.06
CA THR A 104 4.13 -5.69 -21.11
C THR A 104 3.02 -4.70 -20.74
N ASN A 105 3.23 -3.80 -19.78
CA ASN A 105 2.26 -2.75 -19.44
C ASN A 105 2.15 -1.69 -20.53
N LEU A 106 3.25 -1.34 -21.19
CA LEU A 106 3.25 -0.46 -22.35
C LEU A 106 2.50 -1.09 -23.53
N SER A 107 2.68 -2.39 -23.77
CA SER A 107 1.94 -3.15 -24.79
C SER A 107 0.44 -3.21 -24.48
N LYS A 108 0.04 -3.49 -23.24
CA LYS A 108 -1.37 -3.51 -22.82
C LYS A 108 -2.02 -2.14 -22.94
N ALA A 109 -1.32 -1.06 -22.58
CA ALA A 109 -1.81 0.30 -22.76
C ALA A 109 -2.00 0.65 -24.25
N HIS A 110 -1.08 0.23 -25.12
CA HIS A 110 -1.19 0.44 -26.57
C HIS A 110 -2.35 -0.36 -27.18
N GLU A 111 -2.55 -1.61 -26.74
CA GLU A 111 -3.68 -2.43 -27.16
C GLU A 111 -5.02 -1.83 -26.71
N LEU A 112 -5.10 -1.35 -25.47
CA LEU A 112 -6.28 -0.64 -24.97
C LEU A 112 -6.58 0.62 -25.78
N LEU A 113 -5.57 1.44 -26.07
CA LEU A 113 -5.73 2.63 -26.91
C LEU A 113 -6.19 2.27 -28.34
N SER A 114 -5.64 1.20 -28.92
CA SER A 114 -6.06 0.69 -30.23
C SER A 114 -7.53 0.25 -30.20
N ARG A 115 -7.93 -0.54 -29.20
CA ARG A 115 -9.34 -0.97 -29.02
C ARG A 115 -10.28 0.21 -28.83
N ILE A 116 -9.88 1.23 -28.05
CA ILE A 116 -10.65 2.46 -27.87
C ILE A 116 -10.82 3.20 -29.21
N ASN A 117 -9.75 3.30 -30.01
CA ASN A 117 -9.81 3.96 -31.31
C ASN A 117 -10.70 3.20 -32.29
N GLN A 118 -10.62 1.86 -32.33
CA GLN A 118 -11.52 1.02 -33.12
C GLN A 118 -12.98 1.21 -32.69
N LEU A 119 -13.25 1.26 -31.38
CA LEU A 119 -14.59 1.49 -30.85
C LEU A 119 -15.12 2.89 -31.23
N LYS A 120 -14.28 3.93 -31.18
CA LYS A 120 -14.63 5.28 -31.65
C LYS A 120 -14.98 5.29 -33.13
N ILE A 121 -14.21 4.60 -33.98
CA ILE A 121 -14.48 4.51 -35.42
C ILE A 121 -15.81 3.79 -35.67
N LYS A 122 -16.03 2.64 -35.03
CA LYS A 122 -17.30 1.88 -35.14
C LYS A 122 -18.49 2.72 -34.68
N SER A 123 -18.36 3.42 -33.55
CA SER A 123 -19.41 4.32 -33.02
C SER A 123 -19.74 5.45 -33.99
N ARG A 124 -18.73 6.10 -34.58
CA ARG A 124 -18.93 7.14 -35.61
C ARG A 124 -19.63 6.60 -36.85
N SER A 125 -19.19 5.43 -37.34
CA SER A 125 -19.82 4.77 -38.50
C SER A 125 -21.28 4.44 -38.23
N LEU A 126 -21.58 3.89 -37.05
CA LEU A 126 -22.96 3.57 -36.63
C LEU A 126 -23.82 4.83 -36.56
N SER A 127 -23.30 5.93 -35.99
CA SER A 127 -24.00 7.21 -35.94
C SER A 127 -24.32 7.75 -37.35
N SER A 128 -23.37 7.67 -38.29
CA SER A 128 -23.59 8.05 -39.68
C SER A 128 -24.66 7.19 -40.36
N TYR A 129 -24.63 5.87 -40.12
CA TYR A 129 -25.60 4.94 -40.68
C TYR A 129 -27.02 5.19 -40.14
N ILE A 130 -27.16 5.41 -38.82
CA ILE A 130 -28.43 5.77 -38.19
C ILE A 130 -28.97 7.07 -38.80
N LYS A 131 -28.14 8.11 -38.96
CA LYS A 131 -28.57 9.37 -39.60
C LYS A 131 -29.05 9.15 -41.03
N LEU A 132 -28.37 8.30 -41.79
CA LEU A 132 -28.75 7.99 -43.17
C LEU A 132 -30.09 7.26 -43.23
N ILE A 133 -30.29 6.22 -42.42
CA ILE A 133 -31.57 5.49 -42.34
C ILE A 133 -32.69 6.42 -41.90
N VAL A 134 -32.48 7.16 -40.81
CA VAL A 134 -33.52 8.04 -40.28
C VAL A 134 -33.91 9.08 -41.33
N ASN A 135 -32.94 9.76 -41.94
CA ASN A 135 -33.26 10.81 -42.89
C ASN A 135 -33.83 10.25 -44.19
N LYS A 136 -33.11 9.34 -44.86
CA LYS A 136 -33.46 8.89 -46.22
C LYS A 136 -34.56 7.83 -46.26
N TYR A 137 -34.59 6.93 -45.28
CA TYR A 137 -35.55 5.83 -45.29
C TYR A 137 -36.79 6.18 -44.46
N LEU A 138 -36.61 6.52 -43.18
CA LEU A 138 -37.77 6.75 -42.31
C LEU A 138 -38.54 8.01 -42.68
N PHE A 139 -37.88 9.16 -42.84
CA PHE A 139 -38.61 10.40 -43.09
C PHE A 139 -38.96 10.62 -44.56
N ASP A 140 -38.07 10.28 -45.49
CA ASP A 140 -38.31 10.55 -46.92
C ASP A 140 -39.14 9.44 -47.60
N VAL A 141 -39.21 8.22 -47.04
CA VAL A 141 -40.04 7.11 -47.57
C VAL A 141 -41.21 6.80 -46.63
N GLU A 142 -40.96 6.20 -45.47
CA GLU A 142 -42.00 5.64 -44.57
C GLU A 142 -42.96 6.71 -44.01
N PHE A 143 -42.42 7.86 -43.60
CA PHE A 143 -43.17 8.93 -42.95
C PHE A 143 -43.43 10.12 -43.86
N SER A 144 -43.13 10.00 -45.15
CA SER A 144 -43.40 11.05 -46.14
C SER A 144 -44.86 11.54 -45.99
N HIS A 145 -45.82 10.63 -46.09
CA HIS A 145 -47.24 10.93 -45.96
C HIS A 145 -47.67 11.50 -44.60
N ILE A 146 -46.95 11.18 -43.51
CA ILE A 146 -47.31 11.62 -42.15
C ILE A 146 -46.82 13.05 -41.88
N PHE A 147 -45.67 13.43 -42.47
CA PHE A 147 -45.03 14.72 -42.23
C PHE A 147 -45.03 15.67 -43.43
N ASN A 148 -45.66 15.31 -44.55
CA ASN A 148 -45.78 16.15 -45.75
C ASN A 148 -46.42 17.53 -45.50
N HIS A 149 -47.17 17.70 -44.41
CA HIS A 149 -47.80 18.97 -44.05
C HIS A 149 -46.93 19.89 -43.18
N LEU A 150 -45.73 19.45 -42.78
CA LEU A 150 -44.82 20.28 -42.00
C LEU A 150 -43.85 21.06 -42.89
N ASP A 151 -43.59 22.30 -42.50
CA ASP A 151 -42.49 23.10 -43.05
C ASP A 151 -41.13 22.42 -42.80
N ASP A 152 -40.14 22.72 -43.65
CA ASP A 152 -38.78 22.18 -43.56
C ASP A 152 -38.15 22.35 -42.17
N ALA A 153 -38.43 23.48 -41.50
CA ALA A 153 -37.96 23.73 -40.13
C ALA A 153 -38.59 22.76 -39.11
N GLY A 154 -39.89 22.46 -39.27
CA GLY A 154 -40.62 21.52 -38.43
C GLY A 154 -40.14 20.08 -38.65
N LEU A 155 -39.90 19.70 -39.91
CA LEU A 155 -39.34 18.40 -40.28
C LEU A 155 -37.95 18.21 -39.67
N LYS A 156 -37.08 19.21 -39.80
CA LYS A 156 -35.72 19.20 -39.23
C LYS A 156 -35.73 19.06 -37.70
N SER A 157 -36.62 19.79 -37.03
CA SER A 157 -36.80 19.70 -35.57
C SER A 157 -37.23 18.30 -35.13
N ARG A 158 -38.18 17.68 -35.84
CA ARG A 158 -38.62 16.30 -35.55
C ARG A 158 -37.54 15.27 -35.84
N LYS A 159 -36.81 15.38 -36.96
CA LYS A 159 -35.64 14.54 -37.27
C LYS A 159 -34.62 14.59 -36.13
N GLN A 160 -34.29 15.79 -35.65
CA GLN A 160 -33.34 15.97 -34.54
C GLN A 160 -33.86 15.40 -33.22
N ARG A 161 -35.14 15.61 -32.89
CA ARG A 161 -35.77 15.03 -31.69
C ARG A 161 -35.73 13.51 -31.72
N PHE A 162 -36.01 12.90 -32.87
CA PHE A 162 -35.97 11.46 -33.04
C PHE A 162 -34.57 10.89 -32.90
N LEU A 163 -33.57 11.52 -33.53
CA LEU A 163 -32.18 11.12 -33.39
C LEU A 163 -31.71 11.19 -31.94
N LYS A 164 -32.08 12.25 -31.22
CA LYS A 164 -31.76 12.40 -29.79
C LYS A 164 -32.44 11.31 -28.94
N LEU A 165 -33.67 10.93 -29.28
CA LEU A 165 -34.37 9.82 -28.63
C LEU A 165 -33.64 8.49 -28.85
N LEU A 166 -33.29 8.17 -30.10
CA LEU A 166 -32.54 6.96 -30.45
C LEU A 166 -31.17 6.92 -29.76
N GLU A 167 -30.45 8.03 -29.74
CA GLU A 167 -29.18 8.15 -29.04
C GLU A 167 -29.33 7.90 -27.55
N THR A 168 -30.37 8.45 -26.92
CA THR A 168 -30.66 8.22 -25.49
C THR A 168 -31.00 6.76 -25.22
N LEU A 169 -31.80 6.12 -26.08
CA LEU A 169 -32.15 4.70 -25.96
C LEU A 169 -30.93 3.79 -26.10
N LEU A 170 -30.06 4.06 -27.07
CA LEU A 170 -28.82 3.31 -27.29
C LEU A 170 -27.83 3.51 -26.14
N ASN A 171 -27.63 4.76 -25.68
CA ASN A 171 -26.73 5.05 -24.57
C ASN A 171 -27.22 4.40 -23.28
N ASN A 172 -28.53 4.41 -23.02
CA ASN A 172 -29.10 3.71 -21.87
C ASN A 172 -28.91 2.20 -21.96
N ASN A 173 -28.97 1.60 -23.16
CA ASN A 173 -28.72 0.18 -23.35
C ASN A 173 -27.24 -0.18 -23.16
N ILE A 174 -26.31 0.64 -23.68
CA ILE A 174 -24.86 0.41 -23.57
C ILE A 174 -24.36 0.64 -22.13
N LEU A 175 -24.89 1.64 -21.43
CA LEU A 175 -24.44 2.04 -20.08
C LEU A 175 -25.20 1.35 -18.94
N SER A 176 -26.27 0.61 -19.23
CA SER A 176 -27.04 -0.09 -18.20
C SER A 176 -26.31 -1.38 -17.83
N THR A 177 -25.90 -1.46 -16.56
CA THR A 177 -25.56 -2.74 -15.93
C THR A 177 -26.85 -3.51 -15.69
N SER A 178 -26.81 -4.84 -15.76
CA SER A 178 -27.97 -5.75 -15.76
C SER A 178 -28.98 -5.54 -14.63
N THR A 179 -28.57 -4.90 -13.53
CA THR A 179 -29.37 -4.60 -12.35
C THR A 179 -30.22 -3.34 -12.47
N ASP A 180 -29.82 -2.33 -13.26
CA ASP A 180 -30.52 -1.04 -13.38
C ASP A 180 -30.82 -0.71 -14.84
N ARG A 181 -31.98 -1.16 -15.33
CA ARG A 181 -32.47 -0.82 -16.66
C ARG A 181 -32.91 0.63 -16.70
N LYS A 182 -32.09 1.49 -17.31
CA LYS A 182 -32.42 2.89 -17.56
C LYS A 182 -33.52 2.99 -18.62
N TYR A 183 -34.61 3.67 -18.26
CA TYR A 183 -35.75 3.89 -19.14
C TYR A 183 -35.83 5.34 -19.61
N VAL A 184 -36.45 5.55 -20.77
CA VAL A 184 -36.78 6.89 -21.27
C VAL A 184 -38.26 7.15 -20.98
N THR A 185 -38.54 8.22 -20.24
CA THR A 185 -39.89 8.71 -20.01
C THR A 185 -40.36 9.54 -21.20
N LEU A 186 -41.56 9.22 -21.70
CA LEU A 186 -42.19 9.92 -22.81
C LEU A 186 -43.36 10.78 -22.34
N GLN A 187 -43.59 11.89 -23.03
CA GLN A 187 -44.75 12.75 -22.80
C GLN A 187 -46.05 12.11 -23.31
N SER A 188 -45.98 11.40 -24.44
CA SER A 188 -47.10 10.64 -25.01
C SER A 188 -46.59 9.45 -25.82
N LEU A 189 -47.33 8.34 -25.78
CA LEU A 189 -47.09 7.14 -26.62
C LEU A 189 -47.68 7.28 -28.03
N ASP A 190 -48.50 8.31 -28.27
CA ASP A 190 -49.17 8.52 -29.57
C ASP A 190 -48.28 9.22 -30.60
N ASP A 191 -47.03 9.54 -30.27
CA ASP A 191 -46.07 10.05 -31.26
C ASP A 191 -45.84 8.99 -32.36
N PRO A 192 -46.11 9.30 -33.64
CA PRO A 192 -45.92 8.36 -34.76
C PRO A 192 -44.53 7.71 -34.78
N LEU A 193 -43.51 8.44 -34.34
CA LEU A 193 -42.13 7.96 -34.28
C LEU A 193 -41.93 6.93 -33.17
N VAL A 194 -42.56 7.14 -32.02
CA VAL A 194 -42.55 6.17 -30.90
C VAL A 194 -43.37 4.94 -31.28
N ARG A 195 -44.52 5.15 -31.92
CA ARG A 195 -45.40 4.09 -32.36
C ARG A 195 -44.74 3.19 -33.40
N PHE A 196 -43.95 3.75 -34.31
CA PHE A 196 -43.11 2.97 -35.23
C PHE A 196 -42.12 2.06 -34.48
N LEU A 197 -41.45 2.56 -33.45
CA LEU A 197 -40.50 1.76 -32.65
C LEU A 197 -41.20 0.61 -31.91
N ILE A 198 -42.43 0.85 -31.43
CA ILE A 198 -43.26 -0.16 -30.75
C ILE A 198 -43.73 -1.23 -31.73
N ILE A 199 -44.29 -0.84 -32.88
CA ILE A 199 -44.82 -1.77 -33.91
C ILE A 199 -43.72 -2.69 -34.42
N ASN A 200 -42.53 -2.16 -34.65
CA ASN A 200 -41.37 -2.93 -35.12
C ASN A 200 -40.66 -3.72 -34.01
N LYS A 201 -41.22 -3.74 -32.78
CA LYS A 201 -40.67 -4.47 -31.61
C LYS A 201 -39.22 -4.10 -31.28
N ILE A 202 -38.82 -2.86 -31.60
CA ILE A 202 -37.49 -2.31 -31.30
C ILE A 202 -37.42 -1.92 -29.82
N VAL A 203 -38.54 -1.43 -29.26
CA VAL A 203 -38.65 -1.00 -27.86
C VAL A 203 -39.76 -1.76 -27.12
N THR A 204 -39.56 -1.95 -25.82
CA THR A 204 -40.56 -2.47 -24.89
C THR A 204 -41.15 -1.32 -24.08
N VAL A 205 -42.47 -1.30 -23.93
CA VAL A 205 -43.18 -0.30 -23.13
C VAL A 205 -43.31 -0.78 -21.69
N ILE A 206 -42.92 0.07 -20.74
CA ILE A 206 -43.11 -0.12 -19.31
C ILE A 206 -44.10 0.96 -18.83
N PRO A 207 -45.27 0.58 -18.28
CA PRO A 207 -46.21 1.57 -17.76
C PRO A 207 -45.66 2.35 -16.54
N PRO A 208 -46.01 3.63 -16.36
CA PRO A 208 -46.68 4.54 -17.32
C PRO A 208 -45.66 5.24 -18.23
N ASN A 209 -45.92 5.26 -19.55
CA ASN A 209 -45.18 6.00 -20.59
C ASN A 209 -43.64 5.90 -20.54
N LYS A 210 -43.08 4.74 -20.18
CA LYS A 210 -41.63 4.49 -20.26
C LYS A 210 -41.33 3.53 -21.40
N ILE A 211 -40.23 3.77 -22.11
CA ILE A 211 -39.73 2.84 -23.12
C ILE A 211 -38.28 2.45 -22.84
N VAL A 212 -37.95 1.21 -23.19
CA VAL A 212 -36.62 0.63 -23.08
C VAL A 212 -36.30 -0.08 -24.39
N LEU A 213 -35.05 0.02 -24.86
CA LEU A 213 -34.60 -0.73 -26.02
C LEU A 213 -34.65 -2.23 -25.71
N LYS A 214 -35.19 -3.03 -26.62
CA LYS A 214 -35.14 -4.49 -26.48
C LYS A 214 -33.68 -4.94 -26.47
N ASP A 215 -33.36 -5.89 -25.59
CA ASP A 215 -32.03 -6.47 -25.55
C ASP A 215 -31.77 -7.25 -26.84
N LEU A 216 -30.81 -6.77 -27.63
CA LEU A 216 -30.39 -7.38 -28.89
C LEU A 216 -29.34 -8.48 -28.67
N SER A 217 -28.79 -8.59 -27.47
CA SER A 217 -27.71 -9.51 -27.11
C SER A 217 -28.20 -10.96 -26.95
N PHE A 218 -29.50 -11.17 -26.77
CA PHE A 218 -30.10 -12.49 -26.55
C PHE A 218 -30.39 -13.28 -27.84
N ASN A 219 -30.25 -12.66 -29.02
CA ASN A 219 -30.64 -13.22 -30.32
C ASN A 219 -29.47 -13.34 -31.33
N LEU A 220 -28.22 -13.35 -30.85
CA LEU A 220 -27.01 -13.52 -31.67
C LEU A 220 -26.25 -14.78 -31.28
#